data_AF-A0A350HC83-F1
#
_entry.id   AF-A0A350HC83-F1
#
_cell.length_a   1.000
_cell.length_b   1.000
_cell.length_c   1.000
_cell.angle_alpha   90.00
_cell.angle_beta   90.00
_cell.angle_gamma   90.00
#
_symmetry.space_group_name_H-M   'P 1'
#
loop_
_entity.id
_entity.type
_entity.pdbx_description
1 polymer ?
#
loop_
_entity_poly.entity_id
_entity_poly.type
_entity_poly.pdbx_seq_one_letter_code
_entity_poly.pdbx_strand_id
1 'polypeptide(L)'
;MKRVLIILVLGVILLGTGCTLLPWVKDANNIYDWFTIPVEDAVYYFRYTYYNDYINYTTTDNFEFKYLDIEKNDDNIIVMVNNDGTNRYIVADRDENLI
;
A
#
# COMPACT_ATOMS: atom_id res chain seq x y z
N MET A 1 -32.65 -14.54 -36.32
CA MET A 1 -32.46 -15.06 -34.94
C MET A 1 -31.00 -15.40 -34.59
N LYS A 2 -30.26 -16.17 -35.40
CA LYS A 2 -28.86 -16.57 -35.07
C LYS A 2 -27.88 -15.40 -34.81
N ARG A 3 -28.01 -14.28 -35.53
CA ARG A 3 -27.12 -13.11 -35.37
C ARG A 3 -27.34 -12.34 -34.07
N VAL A 4 -28.58 -12.28 -33.58
CA VAL A 4 -28.91 -11.59 -32.31
C VAL A 4 -28.35 -12.36 -31.11
N LEU A 5 -28.40 -13.69 -31.17
CA LEU A 5 -27.84 -14.56 -30.13
C LEU A 5 -26.31 -14.41 -30.02
N ILE A 6 -25.61 -14.29 -31.15
CA ILE A 6 -24.15 -14.10 -31.18
C ILE A 6 -23.76 -12.76 -30.53
N ILE A 7 -24.50 -11.68 -30.81
CA ILE A 7 -24.25 -10.37 -30.22
C ILE A 7 -24.48 -10.40 -28.69
N LEU A 8 -25.51 -11.12 -28.25
CA LEU A 8 -25.81 -11.31 -26.83
C LEU A 8 -24.69 -12.09 -26.10
N VAL A 9 -24.20 -13.17 -26.72
CA VAL A 9 -23.10 -13.97 -26.17
C VAL A 9 -21.80 -13.15 -26.10
N LEU A 10 -21.47 -12.40 -27.15
CA LEU A 10 -20.29 -11.52 -27.15
C LEU A 10 -20.41 -10.41 -26.10
N GLY A 11 -21.59 -9.81 -25.94
CA GLY A 11 -21.85 -8.82 -24.89
C GLY A 11 -21.68 -9.36 -23.47
N VAL A 12 -22.14 -10.59 -23.22
CA VAL A 12 -21.99 -11.27 -21.91
C VAL A 12 -20.53 -11.62 -21.64
N ILE A 13 -19.77 -12.06 -22.65
CA ILE A 13 -18.33 -12.31 -22.50
C ILE A 13 -17.58 -11.01 -22.20
N LEU A 14 -17.86 -9.91 -22.90
CA LEU A 14 -17.26 -8.59 -22.66
C LEU A 14 -17.55 -8.07 -21.24
N LEU A 15 -18.78 -8.22 -20.76
CA LEU A 15 -19.16 -7.84 -19.39
C LEU A 15 -18.52 -8.76 -18.33
N GLY A 16 -18.42 -10.07 -18.61
CA GLY A 16 -17.77 -11.04 -17.73
C GLY A 16 -16.26 -10.84 -17.63
N THR A 17 -15.59 -10.51 -18.74
CA THR A 17 -14.16 -10.14 -18.75
C THR A 17 -13.92 -8.74 -18.19
N GLY A 18 -14.93 -7.86 -18.21
CA GLY A 18 -14.88 -6.55 -17.55
C GLY A 18 -14.70 -6.68 -16.03
N CYS A 19 -15.29 -7.70 -15.41
CA CYS A 19 -15.10 -8.01 -13.99
C CYS A 19 -13.70 -8.56 -13.67
N THR A 20 -13.00 -9.16 -14.64
CA THR A 20 -11.59 -9.60 -14.50
C THR A 20 -10.58 -8.53 -14.94
N LEU A 21 -11.05 -7.45 -15.57
CA LEU A 21 -10.25 -6.31 -16.01
C LEU A 21 -10.29 -5.14 -15.01
N LEU A 22 -10.76 -5.36 -13.78
CA LEU A 22 -10.42 -4.46 -12.68
C LEU A 22 -8.92 -4.64 -12.43
N PRO A 23 -8.04 -3.70 -12.84
CA PRO A 23 -6.61 -3.86 -12.63
C PRO A 23 -6.23 -3.64 -11.15
N TRP A 24 -7.22 -3.51 -10.25
CA TRP A 24 -7.14 -2.72 -9.01
C TRP A 24 -7.70 -3.47 -7.80
N VAL A 25 -7.79 -4.80 -7.85
CA VAL A 25 -7.83 -5.52 -6.57
C VAL A 25 -6.43 -5.39 -6.03
N LYS A 26 -6.22 -4.37 -5.19
CA LYS A 26 -5.02 -4.22 -4.36
C LYS A 26 -4.64 -5.62 -3.88
N ASP A 27 -3.47 -6.10 -4.27
CA ASP A 27 -3.02 -7.40 -3.81
C ASP A 27 -2.93 -7.31 -2.28
N ALA A 28 -3.73 -8.12 -1.60
CA ALA A 28 -3.76 -8.13 -0.14
C ALA A 28 -2.39 -8.44 0.47
N ASN A 29 -1.53 -9.09 -0.31
CA ASN A 29 -0.18 -9.42 0.08
C ASN A 29 0.87 -8.44 -0.45
N ASN A 30 0.52 -7.40 -1.21
CA ASN A 30 1.51 -6.44 -1.72
C ASN A 30 1.43 -5.12 -0.95
N ILE A 31 2.38 -4.88 -0.06
CA ILE A 31 2.41 -3.72 0.84
C ILE A 31 2.37 -2.38 0.10
N TYR A 32 2.79 -2.34 -1.17
CA TYR A 32 2.72 -1.14 -2.02
C TYR A 32 1.32 -0.69 -2.36
N ASP A 33 0.41 -1.65 -2.53
CA ASP A 33 -0.98 -1.36 -2.83
C ASP A 33 -1.68 -0.76 -1.60
N TRP A 34 -1.16 -1.03 -0.40
CA TRP A 34 -1.62 -0.49 0.88
C TRP A 34 -0.89 0.79 1.28
N PHE A 35 0.34 0.98 0.78
CA PHE A 35 1.14 2.16 1.05
C PHE A 35 0.51 3.39 0.38
N THR A 36 -0.13 4.23 1.19
CA THR A 36 -0.70 5.48 0.71
C THR A 36 0.41 6.51 0.65
N ILE A 37 0.72 6.99 -0.56
CA ILE A 37 1.70 8.06 -0.75
C ILE A 37 1.27 9.26 0.07
N PRO A 38 2.12 9.72 0.99
CA PRO A 38 1.74 10.81 1.86
C PRO A 38 1.66 12.15 1.13
N VAL A 39 0.84 13.04 1.69
CA VAL A 39 0.55 14.37 1.17
C VAL A 39 1.37 15.38 1.97
N GLU A 40 1.90 16.38 1.26
CA GLU A 40 2.62 17.49 1.86
C GLU A 40 1.77 18.20 2.94
N ASP A 41 2.40 18.62 4.03
CA ASP A 41 1.79 19.28 5.21
C ASP A 41 0.75 18.47 6.01
N ALA A 42 0.52 17.19 5.71
CA ALA A 42 -0.28 16.33 6.56
C ALA A 42 0.55 15.73 7.72
N VAL A 43 -0.08 15.65 8.90
CA VAL A 43 0.47 14.99 10.09
C VAL A 43 -0.02 13.56 10.12
N TYR A 44 0.92 12.61 10.27
CA TYR A 44 0.61 11.19 10.24
C TYR A 44 0.94 10.54 11.57
N TYR A 45 0.09 9.59 11.95
CA TYR A 45 0.21 8.83 13.17
C TYR A 45 0.50 7.38 12.81
N PHE A 46 1.68 6.90 13.19
CA PHE A 46 2.06 5.50 13.05
C PHE A 46 2.09 4.85 14.41
N ARG A 47 1.34 3.76 14.57
CA ARG A 47 1.35 2.93 15.76
C ARG A 47 2.01 1.61 15.43
N TYR A 48 3.11 1.31 16.11
CA TYR A 48 3.70 -0.04 16.03
C TYR A 48 3.53 -0.75 17.37
N THR A 49 3.25 -2.04 17.28
CA THR A 49 3.22 -2.92 18.43
C THR A 49 4.30 -3.96 18.22
N TYR A 50 5.26 -4.01 19.14
CA TYR A 50 6.31 -5.00 19.15
C TYR A 50 6.14 -5.93 20.32
N TYR A 51 6.30 -7.22 20.05
CA TYR A 51 6.23 -8.27 21.03
C TYR A 51 7.60 -8.95 21.13
N ASN A 52 8.13 -9.00 22.35
CA ASN A 52 9.36 -9.70 22.66
C ASN A 52 9.02 -11.01 23.39
N ASP A 53 9.11 -12.12 22.66
CA ASP A 53 8.87 -13.47 23.19
C ASP A 53 9.82 -13.85 24.35
N TYR A 54 11.04 -13.32 24.34
CA TYR A 54 12.09 -13.70 25.29
C TYR A 54 11.78 -13.23 26.71
N ILE A 55 11.05 -12.13 26.84
CA ILE A 55 10.65 -11.55 28.13
C ILE A 55 9.12 -11.43 28.28
N ASN A 56 8.35 -12.01 27.35
CA ASN A 56 6.90 -11.98 27.33
C ASN A 56 6.34 -10.56 27.45
N TYR A 57 6.93 -9.62 26.72
CA TYR A 57 6.67 -8.19 26.85
C TYR A 57 6.13 -7.61 25.55
N THR A 58 5.01 -6.89 25.64
CA THR A 58 4.43 -6.16 24.52
C THR A 58 4.62 -4.67 24.73
N THR A 59 5.31 -4.02 23.80
CA THR A 59 5.40 -2.55 23.72
C THR A 59 4.50 -2.06 22.61
N THR A 60 3.85 -0.92 22.83
CA THR A 60 3.18 -0.19 21.76
C THR A 60 3.67 1.24 21.82
N ASP A 61 4.28 1.70 20.73
CA ASP A 61 4.65 3.10 20.60
C ASP A 61 3.81 3.75 19.49
N ASN A 62 3.52 5.03 19.71
CA ASN A 62 2.86 5.88 18.74
C ASN A 62 3.88 6.94 18.32
N PHE A 63 4.00 7.15 17.02
CA PHE A 63 4.84 8.18 16.44
C PHE A 63 3.96 9.15 15.67
N GLU A 64 4.20 10.43 15.92
CA GLU A 64 3.75 11.49 15.04
C GLU A 64 4.94 11.90 14.18
N PHE A 65 4.75 12.02 12.87
CA PHE A 65 5.79 12.54 12.01
C PHE A 65 5.22 13.40 10.89
N LYS A 66 6.08 14.29 10.39
CA LYS A 66 5.84 15.08 9.18
C LYS A 66 6.71 14.56 8.05
N TYR A 67 6.12 14.43 6.88
CA TYR A 67 6.85 14.08 5.68
C TYR A 67 7.64 15.27 5.16
N LEU A 68 8.87 14.99 4.72
CA LEU A 68 9.76 15.99 4.15
C LEU A 68 9.95 15.76 2.65
N ASP A 69 10.13 14.50 2.26
CA ASP A 69 10.39 14.13 0.86
C ASP A 69 10.02 12.66 0.61
N ILE A 70 9.73 12.34 -0.65
CA ILE A 70 9.36 11.00 -1.11
C ILE A 70 10.19 10.66 -2.34
N GLU A 71 11.06 9.68 -2.21
CA GLU A 71 11.77 9.09 -3.33
C GLU A 71 11.10 7.75 -3.69
N LYS A 72 10.73 7.62 -4.95
CA LYS A 72 10.11 6.41 -5.48
C LYS A 72 10.90 5.92 -6.67
N ASN A 73 11.35 4.68 -6.61
CA ASN A 73 11.85 3.94 -7.76
C ASN A 73 11.02 2.67 -7.98
N ASP A 74 11.49 1.80 -8.86
CA ASP A 74 10.76 0.57 -9.21
C ASP A 74 10.79 -0.49 -8.10
N ASP A 75 11.73 -0.39 -7.14
CA ASP A 75 12.03 -1.41 -6.14
C ASP A 75 11.64 -0.97 -4.71
N ASN A 76 11.76 0.32 -4.40
CA ASN A 76 11.46 0.90 -3.10
C ASN A 76 10.70 2.25 -3.17
N ILE A 77 9.92 2.50 -2.11
CA ILE A 77 9.43 3.84 -1.76
C ILE A 77 10.15 4.24 -0.48
N ILE A 78 11.04 5.23 -0.58
CA ILE A 78 11.76 5.80 0.54
C ILE A 78 11.06 7.10 0.90
N VAL A 79 10.70 7.21 2.16
CA VAL A 79 10.02 8.39 2.67
C VAL A 79 10.83 9.00 3.80
N MET A 80 11.28 10.24 3.60
CA MET A 80 11.97 10.99 4.63
C MET A 80 10.96 11.65 5.55
N VAL A 81 11.11 11.40 6.85
CA VAL A 81 10.22 11.92 7.89
C VAL A 81 11.01 12.72 8.92
N ASN A 82 10.42 13.80 9.44
CA ASN A 82 10.90 14.47 10.63
C ASN A 82 10.07 14.00 11.83
N ASN A 83 10.75 13.42 12.82
CA ASN A 83 10.17 12.98 14.09
C ASN A 83 10.90 13.73 15.21
N ASP A 84 10.20 14.67 15.86
CA ASP A 84 10.73 15.51 16.94
C ASP A 84 12.08 16.16 16.64
N GLY A 85 12.24 16.73 15.44
CA GLY A 85 13.47 17.39 15.00
C GLY A 85 14.56 16.44 14.52
N THR A 86 14.36 15.13 14.57
CA THR A 86 15.26 14.12 14.02
C THR A 86 14.74 13.65 12.67
N ASN A 87 15.58 13.72 11.63
CA ASN A 87 15.25 13.14 10.33
C ASN A 87 15.43 11.61 10.37
N ARG A 88 14.43 10.89 9.87
CA ARG A 88 14.40 9.44 9.75
C ARG A 88 13.87 9.04 8.37
N TYR A 89 13.99 7.76 8.04
CA TYR A 89 13.48 7.20 6.79
C TYR A 89 12.52 6.05 7.09
N ILE A 90 11.42 6.00 6.35
CA ILE A 90 10.53 4.85 6.24
C ILE A 90 10.78 4.28 4.85
N VAL A 91 11.12 2.99 4.75
CA VAL A 91 11.42 2.35 3.47
C VAL A 91 10.43 1.23 3.28
N ALA A 92 9.49 1.40 2.34
CA ALA A 92 8.72 0.27 1.85
C ALA A 92 9.57 -0.42 0.78
N ASP A 93 9.84 -1.71 0.93
CA ASP A 93 10.60 -2.53 -0.03
C ASP A 93 9.66 -3.50 -0.76
N ARG A 94 9.72 -3.50 -2.10
CA ARG A 94 8.79 -4.26 -2.95
C ARG A 94 9.14 -5.73 -2.99
N ASP A 95 10.42 -6.04 -3.01
CA ASP A 95 10.91 -7.41 -3.14
C ASP A 95 10.76 -8.16 -1.83
N GLU A 96 11.06 -7.50 -0.71
CA GLU A 96 10.89 -8.09 0.61
C GLU A 96 9.45 -8.02 1.11
N ASN A 97 8.63 -7.13 0.54
CA ASN A 97 7.25 -6.87 0.94
C ASN A 97 7.14 -6.45 2.43
N LEU A 98 8.01 -5.51 2.82
CA LEU A 98 8.22 -5.07 4.20
C LEU A 98 8.32 -3.53 4.26
N ILE A 99 8.11 -3.00 5.47
CA ILE A 99 8.35 -1.59 5.87
C ILE A 99 9.23 -1.59 7.12
#